data_AF-A0A373BT81-F1
#
_entry.id   AF-A0A373BT81-F1
#
_cell.length_a   1.000
_cell.length_b   1.000
_cell.length_c   1.000
_cell.angle_alpha   90.00
_cell.angle_beta   90.00
_cell.angle_gamma   90.00
#
_symmetry.space_group_name_H-M   'P 1'
#
loop_
_entity.id
_entity.type
_entity.pdbx_description
1 polymer ?
#
loop_
_entity_poly.entity_id
_entity_poly.type
_entity_poly.pdbx_seq_one_letter_code
_entity_poly.pdbx_strand_id
1 'polypeptide(L)'
;MRYENEIENAKVDDEFNNSEEDLSAEDIYRVYMEEIAAIPPCSEAENAKLLGEIRNGNKAARERLIEGNLKNALFFVQDYINKGVPMADLIQEASLELMMLADEGFEGSFEKLLESRIRVRMEEIINDQKKEADIEEEMLARVNVLQEVSKSMAEELGREAKLSELAERMKMTEDEVREIMKVTMDALSMSKINQSLQS
;
A
#
# COMPACT_ATOMS: atom_id res chain seq x y z
N MET A 1 -33.96 10.75 58.21
CA MET A 1 -32.95 9.66 58.31
C MET A 1 -33.27 8.70 57.16
N ARG A 2 -32.40 8.24 56.28
CA ARG A 2 -30.96 8.47 55.98
C ARG A 2 -30.65 7.49 54.82
N TYR A 3 -29.99 7.97 53.75
CA TYR A 3 -29.20 7.23 52.72
C TYR A 3 -29.96 6.30 51.74
N GLU A 4 -30.04 6.58 50.43
CA GLU A 4 -29.02 6.64 49.34
C GLU A 4 -28.83 5.30 48.61
N ASN A 5 -28.99 5.38 47.28
CA ASN A 5 -28.42 4.59 46.18
C ASN A 5 -27.76 3.24 46.48
N GLU A 6 -28.24 2.20 45.79
CA GLU A 6 -27.37 1.15 45.24
C GLU A 6 -28.06 0.54 44.01
N ILE A 7 -27.81 1.18 42.86
CA ILE A 7 -27.93 0.53 41.55
C ILE A 7 -26.78 -0.47 41.51
N GLU A 8 -27.12 -1.75 41.65
CA GLU A 8 -26.18 -2.84 41.46
C GLU A 8 -25.86 -2.92 39.96
N ASN A 9 -24.85 -2.15 39.56
CA ASN A 9 -24.17 -2.26 38.29
C ASN A 9 -23.61 -3.68 38.18
N ALA A 10 -24.36 -4.57 37.50
CA ALA A 10 -23.76 -5.72 36.85
C ALA A 10 -22.73 -5.18 35.86
N LYS A 11 -21.45 -5.21 36.27
CA LYS A 11 -20.33 -5.07 35.37
C LYS A 11 -20.47 -6.20 34.36
N VAL A 12 -20.94 -5.85 33.17
CA VAL A 12 -20.65 -6.63 31.98
C VAL A 12 -19.15 -6.48 31.81
N ASP A 13 -18.43 -7.55 32.14
CA ASP A 13 -17.02 -7.67 31.82
C ASP A 13 -16.91 -7.57 30.30
N ASP A 14 -16.55 -6.37 29.83
CA ASP A 14 -16.24 -6.07 28.44
C ASP A 14 -14.82 -6.59 28.11
N GLU A 15 -14.58 -7.87 28.44
CA GLU A 15 -13.40 -8.63 27.97
C GLU A 15 -13.72 -9.24 26.60
N PHE A 16 -14.00 -8.38 25.62
CA PHE A 16 -13.72 -8.67 24.22
C PHE A 16 -12.54 -7.80 23.78
N ASN A 17 -11.40 -7.97 24.46
CA ASN A 17 -10.12 -7.56 23.93
C ASN A 17 -9.68 -8.60 22.90
N ASN A 18 -10.37 -8.63 21.75
CA ASN A 18 -9.86 -9.31 20.57
C ASN A 18 -8.90 -8.34 19.90
N SER A 19 -7.72 -8.16 20.51
CA SER A 19 -6.60 -7.52 19.84
C SER A 19 -6.11 -8.50 18.78
N GLU A 20 -6.75 -8.48 17.61
CA GLU A 20 -6.00 -8.74 16.38
C GLU A 20 -4.90 -7.68 16.36
N GLU A 21 -3.74 -8.01 16.92
CA GLU A 21 -2.55 -7.18 16.80
C GLU A 21 -2.26 -7.06 15.30
N ASP A 22 -2.51 -5.87 14.75
CA ASP A 22 -2.14 -5.55 13.38
C ASP A 22 -0.64 -5.79 13.24
N LEU A 23 -0.27 -6.78 12.42
CA LEU A 23 1.11 -7.23 12.30
C LEU A 23 1.94 -6.08 11.73
N SER A 24 3.04 -5.73 12.41
CA SER A 24 3.94 -4.71 11.86
C SER A 24 4.58 -5.20 10.54
N ALA A 25 5.08 -4.26 9.74
CA ALA A 25 5.82 -4.60 8.52
C ALA A 25 6.99 -5.56 8.81
N GLU A 26 7.70 -5.35 9.93
CA GLU A 26 8.75 -6.24 10.42
C GLU A 26 8.24 -7.63 10.82
N ASP A 27 7.04 -7.73 11.40
CA ASP A 27 6.43 -9.02 11.75
C ASP A 27 6.05 -9.80 10.50
N ILE A 28 5.42 -9.14 9.52
CA ILE A 28 5.11 -9.72 8.21
C ILE A 28 6.39 -10.22 7.55
N TYR A 29 7.42 -9.39 7.49
CA TYR A 29 8.71 -9.77 6.91
C TYR A 29 9.32 -11.00 7.60
N ARG A 30 9.28 -11.02 8.94
CA ARG A 30 9.82 -12.13 9.74
C ARG A 30 9.06 -13.42 9.49
N VAL A 31 7.73 -13.39 9.48
CA VAL A 31 6.88 -14.56 9.19
C VAL A 31 7.23 -15.12 7.81
N TYR A 32 7.31 -14.27 6.78
CA TYR A 32 7.69 -14.72 5.44
C TYR A 32 9.09 -15.33 5.39
N MET A 33 10.06 -14.72 6.07
CA MET A 33 11.43 -15.24 6.14
C MET A 33 11.51 -16.60 6.86
N GLU A 34 10.66 -16.83 7.85
CA GLU A 34 10.53 -18.12 8.56
C GLU A 34 9.92 -19.20 7.66
N GLU A 35 8.86 -18.87 6.90
CA GLU A 35 8.21 -19.80 5.96
C GLU A 35 9.18 -20.32 4.89
N ILE A 36 10.02 -19.44 4.35
CA ILE A 36 10.97 -19.81 3.30
C ILE A 36 12.32 -20.30 3.85
N ALA A 37 12.54 -20.28 5.16
CA ALA A 37 13.83 -20.64 5.76
C ALA A 37 14.25 -22.09 5.47
N ALA A 38 13.27 -22.99 5.30
CA ALA A 38 13.51 -24.40 5.00
C ALA A 38 13.90 -24.66 3.53
N ILE A 39 13.69 -23.68 2.63
CA ILE A 39 14.01 -23.82 1.21
C ILE A 39 15.53 -23.76 1.03
N PRO A 40 16.18 -24.80 0.47
CA PRO A 40 17.62 -24.77 0.26
C PRO A 40 18.00 -23.66 -0.73
N PRO A 41 18.97 -22.79 -0.40
CA PRO A 41 19.41 -21.75 -1.33
C PRO A 41 20.11 -22.37 -2.54
N CYS A 42 20.07 -21.69 -3.68
CA CYS A 42 20.88 -22.06 -4.84
C CYS A 42 22.29 -21.48 -4.72
N SER A 43 23.30 -22.25 -5.12
CA SER A 43 24.63 -21.69 -5.36
C SER A 43 24.70 -20.97 -6.72
N GLU A 44 25.66 -20.06 -6.92
CA GLU A 44 25.85 -19.40 -8.22
C GLU A 44 26.08 -20.41 -9.37
N ALA A 45 26.82 -21.49 -9.10
CA ALA A 45 27.04 -22.55 -10.08
C ALA A 45 25.73 -23.32 -10.40
N GLU A 46 24.88 -23.52 -9.41
CA GLU A 46 23.55 -24.11 -9.59
C GLU A 46 22.64 -23.18 -10.39
N ASN A 47 22.62 -21.88 -10.07
CA ASN A 47 21.86 -20.86 -10.82
C ASN A 47 22.23 -20.88 -12.30
N ALA A 48 23.52 -20.88 -12.63
CA ALA A 48 23.99 -20.93 -14.02
C ALA A 48 23.53 -22.21 -14.75
N LYS A 49 23.55 -23.36 -14.05
CA LYS A 49 23.06 -24.63 -14.61
C LYS A 49 21.55 -24.59 -14.85
N LEU A 50 20.78 -24.15 -13.85
CA LEU A 50 19.32 -24.06 -13.94
C LEU A 50 18.88 -23.12 -15.07
N LEU A 51 19.51 -21.97 -15.22
CA LEU A 51 19.27 -21.05 -16.35
C LEU A 51 19.48 -21.72 -17.70
N GLY A 52 20.51 -22.56 -17.83
CA GLY A 52 20.73 -23.37 -19.03
C GLY A 52 19.60 -24.37 -19.30
N GLU A 53 19.07 -25.00 -18.25
CA GLU A 53 17.94 -25.93 -18.36
C GLU A 53 16.60 -25.23 -18.66
N ILE A 54 16.37 -24.04 -18.10
CA ILE A 54 15.19 -23.21 -18.37
C ILE A 54 15.12 -22.84 -19.86
N ARG A 55 16.25 -22.49 -20.48
CA ARG A 55 16.35 -22.23 -21.92
C ARG A 55 15.93 -23.43 -22.78
N ASN A 56 16.05 -24.64 -22.25
CA ASN A 56 15.59 -25.87 -22.91
C ASN A 56 14.13 -26.22 -22.56
N GLY A 57 13.40 -25.34 -21.89
CA GLY A 57 12.00 -25.52 -21.51
C GLY A 57 11.78 -26.33 -20.23
N ASN A 58 12.82 -26.54 -19.41
CA ASN A 58 12.68 -27.28 -18.15
C ASN A 58 11.95 -26.44 -17.09
N LYS A 59 10.65 -26.71 -16.88
CA LYS A 59 9.83 -26.03 -15.87
C LYS A 59 10.29 -26.29 -14.44
N ALA A 60 10.75 -27.50 -14.13
CA ALA A 60 11.24 -27.82 -12.79
C ALA A 60 12.52 -27.04 -12.45
N ALA A 61 13.36 -26.77 -13.45
CA ALA A 61 14.54 -25.92 -13.26
C ALA A 61 14.15 -24.46 -12.95
N ARG A 62 13.08 -23.96 -13.58
CA ARG A 62 12.51 -22.63 -13.31
C ARG A 62 12.01 -22.52 -11.87
N GLU A 63 11.18 -23.47 -11.45
CA GLU A 63 10.64 -23.53 -10.09
C GLU A 63 11.77 -23.59 -9.06
N ARG A 64 12.76 -24.47 -9.26
CA ARG A 64 13.92 -24.58 -8.38
C ARG A 64 14.73 -23.28 -8.31
N LEU A 65 14.95 -22.61 -9.45
CA LEU A 65 15.68 -21.35 -9.50
C LEU A 65 14.95 -20.26 -8.71
N ILE A 66 13.63 -20.15 -8.88
CA ILE A 66 12.82 -19.17 -8.15
C ILE A 66 12.88 -19.48 -6.66
N GLU A 67 12.48 -20.69 -6.24
CA GLU A 67 12.45 -21.10 -4.84
C GLU A 67 13.81 -20.89 -4.13
N GLY A 68 14.89 -21.33 -4.76
CA GLY A 68 16.23 -21.24 -4.18
C GLY A 68 16.80 -19.83 -4.08
N ASN A 69 16.17 -18.84 -4.70
CA ASN A 69 16.58 -17.44 -4.63
C ASN A 69 15.54 -16.52 -3.94
N LEU A 70 14.40 -17.05 -3.48
CA LEU A 70 13.39 -16.27 -2.74
C LEU A 70 13.97 -15.55 -1.53
N LYS A 71 14.80 -16.24 -0.75
CA LYS A 71 15.43 -15.65 0.44
C LYS A 71 16.35 -14.48 0.10
N ASN A 72 17.11 -14.58 -1.00
CA ASN A 72 17.96 -13.50 -1.47
C ASN A 72 17.13 -12.32 -1.96
N ALA A 73 16.05 -12.58 -2.70
CA ALA A 73 15.13 -11.53 -3.14
C ALA A 73 14.54 -10.76 -1.94
N LEU A 74 14.07 -11.46 -0.91
CA LEU A 74 13.55 -10.83 0.30
C LEU A 74 14.62 -10.13 1.14
N PHE A 75 15.85 -10.64 1.15
CA PHE A 75 16.97 -9.95 1.79
C PHE A 75 17.21 -8.57 1.16
N PHE A 76 17.13 -8.45 -0.16
CA PHE A 76 17.32 -7.17 -0.86
C PHE A 76 16.18 -6.15 -0.62
N VAL A 77 15.03 -6.60 -0.15
CA VAL A 77 13.90 -5.73 0.24
C VAL A 77 14.08 -5.13 1.65
N GLN A 78 14.90 -5.73 2.51
CA GLN A 78 14.99 -5.38 3.93
C GLN A 78 15.24 -3.88 4.19
N ASP A 79 16.09 -3.24 3.37
CA ASP A 79 16.41 -1.81 3.51
C ASP A 79 15.25 -0.87 3.11
N TYR A 80 14.15 -1.41 2.60
CA TYR A 80 13.00 -0.68 2.07
C TYR A 80 11.74 -0.80 2.93
N ILE A 81 11.81 -1.57 4.02
CA ILE A 81 10.74 -1.70 5.01
C ILE A 81 10.43 -0.33 5.63
N ASN A 82 9.14 -0.07 5.90
CA ASN A 82 8.65 1.16 6.52
C ASN A 82 8.95 2.45 5.74
N LYS A 83 9.08 2.36 4.40
CA LYS A 83 9.24 3.53 3.52
C LYS A 83 7.94 3.99 2.83
N GLY A 84 6.79 3.72 3.45
CA GLY A 84 5.48 4.16 2.96
C GLY A 84 4.79 3.20 1.99
N VAL A 85 5.42 2.06 1.65
CA VAL A 85 4.83 0.98 0.86
C VAL A 85 4.57 -0.22 1.78
N PRO A 86 3.40 -0.87 1.73
CA PRO A 86 3.10 -2.05 2.53
C PRO A 86 4.10 -3.19 2.30
N MET A 87 4.45 -3.92 3.37
CA MET A 87 5.43 -5.01 3.30
C MET A 87 5.03 -6.09 2.29
N ALA A 88 3.73 -6.44 2.25
CA ALA A 88 3.20 -7.43 1.31
C ALA A 88 3.42 -7.03 -0.15
N ASP A 89 3.39 -5.74 -0.46
CA ASP A 89 3.61 -5.24 -1.82
C ASP A 89 5.10 -5.27 -2.18
N LEU A 90 5.99 -4.90 -1.25
CA LEU A 90 7.43 -5.05 -1.44
C LEU A 90 7.84 -6.51 -1.73
N ILE A 91 7.25 -7.46 -0.99
CA ILE A 91 7.44 -8.91 -1.19
C ILE A 91 6.95 -9.35 -2.57
N GLN A 92 5.76 -8.90 -2.97
CA GLN A 92 5.18 -9.24 -4.27
C GLN A 92 6.03 -8.72 -5.42
N GLU A 93 6.48 -7.46 -5.34
CA GLU A 93 7.32 -6.84 -6.37
C GLU A 93 8.69 -7.50 -6.49
N ALA A 94 9.33 -7.86 -5.38
CA ALA A 94 10.58 -8.62 -5.41
C ALA A 94 10.40 -10.03 -5.98
N SER A 95 9.27 -10.67 -5.68
CA SER A 95 8.93 -11.98 -6.24
C SER A 95 8.69 -11.91 -7.75
N LEU A 96 8.05 -10.83 -8.22
CA LEU A 96 7.82 -10.59 -9.64
C LEU A 96 9.15 -10.37 -10.38
N GLU A 97 10.04 -9.53 -9.86
CA GLU A 97 11.38 -9.30 -10.44
C GLU A 97 12.19 -10.60 -10.52
N LEU A 98 12.13 -11.44 -9.49
CA LEU A 98 12.76 -12.75 -9.50
C LEU A 98 12.20 -13.65 -10.59
N MET A 99 10.87 -13.73 -10.71
CA MET A 99 10.21 -14.54 -11.75
C MET A 99 10.56 -14.03 -13.16
N MET A 100 10.51 -12.72 -13.37
CA MET A 100 10.85 -12.10 -14.65
C MET A 100 12.31 -12.35 -15.02
N LEU A 101 13.24 -12.20 -14.07
CA LEU A 101 14.66 -12.46 -14.30
C LEU A 101 14.92 -13.95 -14.63
N ALA A 102 14.20 -14.87 -13.97
CA ALA A 102 14.28 -16.30 -14.28
C ALA A 102 13.78 -16.61 -15.70
N ASP A 103 12.76 -15.90 -16.18
CA ASP A 103 12.15 -16.10 -17.50
C ASP A 103 12.95 -15.45 -18.64
N GLU A 104 13.47 -14.24 -18.44
CA GLU A 104 14.32 -13.55 -19.42
C GLU A 104 15.66 -14.28 -19.61
N GLY A 105 16.18 -14.85 -18.53
CA GLY A 105 17.49 -15.49 -18.49
C GLY A 105 18.65 -14.50 -18.65
N PHE A 106 19.83 -14.88 -18.19
CA PHE A 106 21.00 -13.98 -18.22
C PHE A 106 22.33 -14.73 -18.34
N GLU A 107 23.39 -14.02 -18.72
CA GLU A 107 24.78 -14.46 -18.70
C GLU A 107 25.59 -13.65 -17.66
N GLY A 108 26.01 -14.28 -16.57
CA GLY A 108 26.76 -13.63 -15.49
C GLY A 108 26.26 -14.08 -14.12
N SER A 109 26.54 -13.29 -13.06
CA SER A 109 26.04 -13.61 -11.72
C SER A 109 24.56 -13.28 -11.60
N PHE A 110 23.74 -14.29 -11.33
CA PHE A 110 22.29 -14.14 -11.17
C PHE A 110 21.95 -13.26 -9.96
N GLU A 111 22.65 -13.48 -8.85
CA GLU A 111 22.43 -12.75 -7.59
C GLU A 111 22.66 -11.23 -7.76
N LYS A 112 23.75 -10.84 -8.43
CA LYS A 112 24.08 -9.43 -8.67
C LYS A 112 23.00 -8.72 -9.50
N LEU A 113 22.46 -9.39 -10.51
CA LEU A 113 21.39 -8.81 -11.31
C LEU A 113 20.07 -8.73 -10.55
N LEU A 114 19.74 -9.78 -9.81
CA LEU A 114 18.55 -9.83 -8.98
C LEU A 114 18.54 -8.68 -7.98
N GLU A 115 19.67 -8.48 -7.29
CA GLU A 115 19.87 -7.34 -6.39
C GLU A 115 19.62 -6.01 -7.09
N SER A 116 20.26 -5.79 -8.25
CA SER A 116 20.12 -4.53 -8.98
C SER A 116 18.69 -4.27 -9.43
N ARG A 117 17.96 -5.30 -9.88
CA ARG A 117 16.58 -5.18 -10.33
C ARG A 117 15.64 -4.85 -9.17
N ILE A 118 15.76 -5.59 -8.07
CA ILE A 118 14.96 -5.34 -6.87
C ILE A 118 15.22 -3.92 -6.35
N ARG A 119 16.48 -3.48 -6.25
CA ARG A 119 16.79 -2.11 -5.81
C ARG A 119 16.10 -1.04 -6.67
N VAL A 120 16.19 -1.16 -8.00
CA VAL A 120 15.52 -0.23 -8.93
C VAL A 120 14.00 -0.26 -8.73
N ARG A 121 13.41 -1.46 -8.69
CA ARG A 121 11.97 -1.63 -8.53
C ARG A 121 11.46 -1.05 -7.20
N MET A 122 12.17 -1.28 -6.10
CA MET A 122 11.84 -0.73 -4.78
C MET A 122 11.88 0.81 -4.78
N GLU A 123 12.89 1.41 -5.43
CA GLU A 123 12.98 2.87 -5.57
C GLU A 123 11.83 3.46 -6.39
N GLU A 124 11.42 2.78 -7.46
CA GLU A 124 10.28 3.19 -8.29
C GLU A 124 8.98 3.19 -7.50
N ILE A 125 8.61 2.07 -6.88
CA ILE A 125 7.32 1.94 -6.19
C ILE A 125 7.21 2.90 -5.00
N ILE A 126 8.30 3.12 -4.26
CA ILE A 126 8.31 4.08 -3.14
C ILE A 126 8.10 5.51 -3.65
N ASN A 127 8.77 5.87 -4.75
CA ASN A 127 8.65 7.19 -5.33
C ASN A 127 7.25 7.43 -5.91
N ASP A 128 6.64 6.43 -6.51
CA ASP A 128 5.28 6.54 -7.05
C ASP A 128 4.24 6.63 -5.92
N GLN A 129 4.39 5.84 -4.85
CA GLN A 129 3.53 5.96 -3.65
C GLN A 129 3.66 7.33 -3.00
N LYS A 130 4.88 7.88 -2.95
CA LYS A 130 5.11 9.22 -2.42
C LYS A 130 4.42 10.29 -3.27
N LYS A 131 4.54 10.22 -4.60
CA LYS A 131 3.84 11.16 -5.50
C LYS A 131 2.32 11.06 -5.35
N GLU A 132 1.80 9.86 -5.19
CA GLU A 132 0.36 9.64 -4.95
C GLU A 132 -0.07 10.34 -3.65
N ALA A 133 0.66 10.14 -2.55
CA ALA A 133 0.39 10.80 -1.29
C ALA A 133 0.49 12.34 -1.38
N ASP A 134 1.48 12.86 -2.11
CA ASP A 134 1.62 14.31 -2.36
C ASP A 134 0.40 14.87 -3.13
N ILE A 135 -0.10 14.13 -4.13
CA ILE A 135 -1.31 14.49 -4.89
C ILE A 135 -2.54 14.46 -3.99
N GLU A 136 -2.67 13.44 -3.14
CA GLU A 136 -3.78 13.32 -2.18
C GLU A 136 -3.79 14.50 -1.20
N GLU A 137 -2.63 14.87 -0.65
CA GLU A 137 -2.50 16.02 0.25
C GLU A 137 -2.91 17.33 -0.45
N GLU A 138 -2.44 17.55 -1.68
CA GLU A 138 -2.83 18.73 -2.47
C GLU A 138 -4.35 18.75 -2.72
N MET A 139 -4.94 17.61 -3.06
CA MET A 139 -6.37 17.49 -3.32
C MET A 139 -7.19 17.76 -2.05
N LEU A 140 -6.77 17.26 -0.89
CA LEU A 140 -7.41 17.56 0.39
C LEU A 140 -7.37 19.06 0.72
N ALA A 141 -6.23 19.72 0.47
CA ALA A 141 -6.12 21.17 0.64
C ALA A 141 -7.09 21.93 -0.28
N ARG A 142 -7.19 21.52 -1.55
CA ARG A 142 -8.14 22.09 -2.52
C ARG A 142 -9.61 21.89 -2.12
N VAL A 143 -9.96 20.72 -1.58
CA VAL A 143 -11.31 20.44 -1.04
C VAL A 143 -11.66 21.40 0.10
N ASN A 144 -10.76 21.60 1.05
CA ASN A 144 -10.99 22.51 2.18
C ASN A 144 -11.21 23.95 1.70
N VAL A 145 -10.38 24.43 0.78
CA VAL A 145 -10.55 25.78 0.19
C VAL A 145 -11.89 25.90 -0.54
N LEU A 146 -12.30 24.87 -1.30
CA LEU A 146 -13.59 24.86 -1.98
C LEU A 146 -14.76 24.96 -0.98
N GLN A 147 -14.71 24.22 0.14
CA GLN A 147 -15.75 24.26 1.17
C GLN A 147 -15.86 25.65 1.80
N GLU A 148 -14.73 26.27 2.14
CA GLU A 148 -14.70 27.63 2.70
C GLU A 148 -15.26 28.66 1.72
N VAL A 149 -14.83 28.63 0.46
CA VAL A 149 -15.30 29.54 -0.58
C VAL A 149 -16.80 29.35 -0.84
N SER A 150 -17.25 28.10 -0.96
CA SER A 150 -18.66 27.78 -1.19
C SER A 150 -19.55 28.31 -0.06
N LYS A 151 -19.12 28.14 1.20
CA LYS A 151 -19.83 28.67 2.37
C LYS A 151 -19.88 30.20 2.36
N SER A 152 -18.74 30.87 2.15
CA SER A 152 -18.66 32.34 2.07
C SER A 152 -19.60 32.87 0.98
N MET A 153 -19.57 32.27 -0.20
CA MET A 153 -20.43 32.69 -1.31
C MET A 153 -21.90 32.40 -1.05
N ALA A 154 -22.23 31.31 -0.36
CA ALA A 154 -23.61 31.01 -0.01
C ALA A 154 -24.20 32.05 0.96
N GLU A 155 -23.39 32.50 1.91
CA GLU A 155 -23.74 33.59 2.83
C GLU A 155 -23.88 34.93 2.09
N GLU A 156 -22.94 35.25 1.19
CA GLU A 156 -22.95 36.49 0.38
C GLU A 156 -24.14 36.56 -0.61
N LEU A 157 -24.47 35.44 -1.25
CA LEU A 157 -25.51 35.35 -2.29
C LEU A 157 -26.91 35.02 -1.74
N GLY A 158 -27.00 34.52 -0.51
CA GLY A 158 -28.24 34.00 0.08
C GLY A 158 -28.74 32.71 -0.58
N ARG A 159 -27.89 32.02 -1.33
CA ARG A 159 -28.16 30.73 -2.02
C ARG A 159 -26.84 30.02 -2.29
N GLU A 160 -26.88 28.72 -2.55
CA GLU A 160 -25.69 27.99 -3.01
C GLU A 160 -25.08 28.61 -4.29
N ALA A 161 -23.75 28.68 -4.32
CA ALA A 161 -22.99 29.17 -5.46
C ALA A 161 -23.08 28.18 -6.62
N LYS A 162 -23.17 28.70 -7.85
CA LYS A 162 -23.09 27.88 -9.07
C LYS A 162 -21.64 27.48 -9.32
N LEU A 163 -21.45 26.39 -10.07
CA LEU A 163 -20.14 25.90 -10.48
C LEU A 163 -19.29 26.99 -11.15
N SER A 164 -19.88 27.76 -12.07
CA SER A 164 -19.23 28.87 -12.77
C SER A 164 -18.76 29.98 -11.81
N GLU A 165 -19.54 30.26 -10.76
CA GLU A 165 -19.24 31.30 -9.77
C GLU A 165 -18.11 30.86 -8.83
N LEU A 166 -18.10 29.57 -8.45
CA LEU A 166 -17.01 28.96 -7.68
C LEU A 166 -15.70 28.96 -8.48
N ALA A 167 -15.76 28.56 -9.76
CA ALA A 167 -14.62 28.55 -10.67
C ALA A 167 -14.00 29.94 -10.81
N GLU A 168 -14.83 30.98 -11.01
CA GLU A 168 -14.37 32.37 -11.07
C GLU A 168 -13.73 32.82 -9.76
N ARG A 169 -14.35 32.53 -8.61
CA ARG A 169 -13.85 32.93 -7.28
C ARG A 169 -12.54 32.23 -6.91
N MET A 170 -12.40 30.95 -7.28
CA MET A 170 -11.23 30.13 -7.02
C MET A 170 -10.14 30.27 -8.09
N LYS A 171 -10.42 31.01 -9.18
CA LYS A 171 -9.50 31.24 -10.31
C LYS A 171 -9.02 29.94 -10.96
N MET A 172 -9.95 29.02 -11.16
CA MET A 172 -9.74 27.73 -11.81
C MET A 172 -10.88 27.46 -12.79
N THR A 173 -10.76 26.42 -13.61
CA THR A 173 -11.80 26.02 -14.56
C THR A 173 -12.98 25.35 -13.85
N GLU A 174 -14.16 25.36 -14.48
CA GLU A 174 -15.31 24.60 -13.96
C GLU A 174 -15.04 23.09 -13.88
N ASP A 175 -14.17 22.57 -14.76
CA ASP A 175 -13.77 21.16 -14.77
C ASP A 175 -12.93 20.83 -13.53
N GLU A 176 -11.94 21.66 -13.17
CA GLU A 176 -11.15 21.50 -11.95
C GLU A 176 -12.01 21.57 -10.68
N VAL A 177 -12.96 22.51 -10.61
CA VAL A 177 -13.91 22.56 -9.48
C VAL A 177 -14.75 21.29 -9.41
N ARG A 178 -15.21 20.79 -10.57
CA ARG A 178 -16.02 19.58 -10.64
C ARG A 178 -15.25 18.34 -10.18
N GLU A 179 -13.96 18.24 -10.52
CA GLU A 179 -13.09 17.17 -10.04
C GLU A 179 -12.94 17.21 -8.51
N ILE A 180 -12.68 18.38 -7.92
CA ILE A 180 -12.59 18.56 -6.47
C ILE A 180 -13.92 18.19 -5.78
N MET A 181 -15.05 18.60 -6.35
CA MET A 181 -16.39 18.24 -5.84
C MET A 181 -16.62 16.72 -5.89
N LYS A 182 -16.15 16.04 -6.94
CA LYS A 182 -16.29 14.59 -7.07
C LYS A 182 -15.54 13.85 -5.95
N VAL A 183 -14.30 14.23 -5.68
CA VAL A 183 -13.50 13.66 -4.57
C VAL A 183 -14.23 13.82 -3.23
N THR A 184 -14.84 14.99 -3.00
CA THR A 184 -15.62 15.25 -1.79
C THR A 184 -16.84 14.31 -1.66
N MET A 185 -17.55 14.07 -2.77
CA MET A 185 -18.71 13.17 -2.78
C MET A 185 -18.30 11.71 -2.56
N ASP A 186 -17.22 11.26 -3.20
CA ASP A 186 -16.70 9.91 -3.05
C ASP A 186 -16.31 9.65 -1.57
N ALA A 187 -15.63 10.60 -0.92
CA ALA A 187 -15.29 10.52 0.51
C ALA A 187 -16.52 10.43 1.44
N LEU A 188 -17.56 11.22 1.16
CA LEU A 188 -18.83 11.19 1.93
C LEU A 188 -19.62 9.90 1.67
N SER A 189 -19.50 9.30 0.49
CA SER A 189 -20.16 8.03 0.16
C SER A 189 -19.49 6.85 0.88
N MET A 190 -18.15 6.83 0.93
CA MET A 190 -17.36 5.82 1.63
C MET A 190 -17.60 5.84 3.14
N SER A 191 -17.67 7.03 3.76
CA SER A 191 -17.93 7.14 5.21
C SER A 191 -19.32 6.62 5.61
N LYS A 192 -20.34 6.81 4.75
CA LYS A 192 -21.70 6.28 4.98
C LYS A 192 -21.74 4.76 4.93
N ILE A 193 -20.97 4.13 4.04
CA ILE A 193 -20.88 2.67 3.93
C ILE A 193 -20.25 2.09 5.21
N ASN A 194 -19.15 2.67 5.69
CA ASN A 194 -18.49 2.21 6.92
C ASN A 194 -19.39 2.36 8.16
N GLN A 195 -20.21 3.41 8.25
CA GLN A 195 -21.19 3.56 9.34
C GLN A 195 -22.31 2.52 9.28
N SER A 196 -22.76 2.13 8.08
CA SER A 196 -23.82 1.12 7.90
C SER A 196 -23.38 -0.33 8.16
N LEU A 197 -22.06 -0.58 8.14
CA LEU A 197 -21.48 -1.89 8.48
C LEU A 197 -21.22 -2.05 9.98
N GLN A 198 -21.32 -0.95 10.75
CA GLN A 198 -21.18 -0.94 12.20
C GLN A 198 -22.53 -0.85 12.94
N SER A 199 -23.65 -0.85 12.21
CA SER A 199 -25.03 -0.78 12.73
C SER A 199 -25.81 -2.06 12.45
#